data_AF-A0A2N5IPA1-F1
#
_entry.id   AF-A0A2N5IPA1-F1
#
_cell.length_a   1.000
_cell.length_b   1.000
_cell.length_c   1.000
_cell.angle_alpha   90.00
_cell.angle_beta   90.00
_cell.angle_gamma   90.00
#
_symmetry.space_group_name_H-M   'P 1'
#
loop_
_entity.id
_entity.type
_entity.pdbx_description
1 polymer ?
#
loop_
_entity_poly.entity_id
_entity_poly.type
_entity_poly.pdbx_seq_one_letter_code
_entity_poly.pdbx_strand_id
1 'polypeptide(L)'
;MRINEAIYSYIDSVKTNKGLTLDQIATEARRYGATWTPGFISGMKRNASGASLFNMLILIKALESLSGESLVLSDLFPGDGDIELDGESSISREELRKALDGKQFELLRKSGGNLFEDPVIQQLNQSLLQSVPDIMANVSNYLVVTAINGPREIHNKMAHHSPTLSEQRAAAKVGITPSAISAICLLTYGRFLDEETARRAGENASPQKRGRETRLVIEEIDQKIDYLINDGPVNFPALNDLSAELADRIAAHPEEYAIAANRDPNKEIEREGGDGR
;
A
#
# COMPACT_ATOMS: atom_id res chain seq x y z
N MET A 1 12.94 4.80 -17.08
CA MET A 1 13.50 3.67 -16.31
C MET A 1 13.47 4.07 -14.84
N ARG A 2 13.15 3.17 -13.91
CA ARG A 2 13.10 3.51 -12.48
C ARG A 2 14.51 3.57 -11.86
N ILE A 3 14.65 4.29 -10.75
CA ILE A 3 15.94 4.42 -10.04
C ILE A 3 16.55 3.06 -9.65
N ASN A 4 15.70 2.10 -9.24
CA ASN A 4 16.12 0.74 -8.87
C ASN A 4 16.72 -0.02 -10.06
N GLU A 5 16.13 0.15 -11.23
CA GLU A 5 16.60 -0.47 -12.48
C GLU A 5 17.93 0.15 -12.94
N ALA A 6 18.09 1.46 -12.74
CA ALA A 6 19.33 2.18 -13.03
C ALA A 6 20.49 1.65 -12.17
N ILE A 7 20.27 1.54 -10.86
CA ILE A 7 21.26 1.02 -9.91
C ILE A 7 21.58 -0.44 -10.22
N TYR A 8 20.57 -1.26 -10.51
CA TYR A 8 20.81 -2.65 -10.88
C TYR A 8 21.65 -2.77 -12.16
N SER A 9 21.39 -1.92 -13.16
CA SER A 9 22.16 -1.90 -14.41
C SER A 9 23.62 -1.57 -14.17
N TYR A 10 23.91 -0.65 -13.23
CA TYR A 10 25.27 -0.36 -12.80
C TYR A 10 25.91 -1.54 -12.06
N ILE A 11 25.20 -2.17 -11.12
CA ILE A 11 25.69 -3.37 -10.43
C ILE A 11 26.04 -4.47 -11.44
N ASP A 12 25.18 -4.68 -12.44
CA ASP A 12 25.36 -5.72 -13.45
C ASP A 12 26.57 -5.45 -14.36
N SER A 13 26.85 -4.18 -14.68
CA SER A 13 28.03 -3.80 -15.45
C SER A 13 29.32 -4.00 -14.64
N VAL A 14 29.35 -3.58 -13.37
CA VAL A 14 30.50 -3.80 -12.48
C VAL A 14 30.74 -5.30 -12.28
N LYS A 15 29.68 -6.07 -12.06
CA LYS A 15 29.73 -7.53 -11.93
C LYS A 15 30.39 -8.18 -13.14
N THR A 16 29.96 -7.79 -14.34
CA THR A 16 30.48 -8.32 -15.59
C THR A 16 31.94 -7.92 -15.82
N ASN A 17 32.28 -6.65 -15.56
CA ASN A 17 33.62 -6.11 -15.80
C ASN A 17 34.67 -6.65 -14.81
N LYS A 18 34.28 -6.89 -13.56
CA LYS A 18 35.19 -7.32 -12.48
C LYS A 18 35.08 -8.82 -12.14
N GLY A 19 34.22 -9.56 -12.83
CA GLY A 19 33.99 -10.98 -12.54
C GLY A 19 33.42 -11.25 -11.15
N LEU A 20 32.64 -10.31 -10.61
CA LEU A 20 32.02 -10.44 -9.29
C LEU A 20 30.72 -11.25 -9.38
N THR A 21 30.18 -11.61 -8.22
CA THR A 21 28.87 -12.24 -8.09
C THR A 21 27.97 -11.41 -7.18
N LEU A 22 26.65 -11.57 -7.32
CA LEU A 22 25.69 -10.92 -6.42
C LEU A 22 25.86 -11.36 -4.96
N ASP A 23 26.32 -12.60 -4.74
CA ASP A 23 26.60 -13.11 -3.41
C ASP A 23 27.80 -12.44 -2.75
N GLN A 24 28.87 -12.17 -3.52
CA GLN A 24 30.01 -11.40 -3.03
C GLN A 24 29.59 -9.98 -2.63
N ILE A 25 28.78 -9.31 -3.46
CA ILE A 25 28.27 -7.96 -3.16
C ILE A 25 27.37 -7.98 -1.91
N ALA A 26 26.45 -8.94 -1.81
CA ALA A 26 25.59 -9.09 -0.64
C ALA A 26 26.40 -9.39 0.64
N THR A 27 27.43 -10.21 0.52
CA THR A 27 28.33 -10.56 1.63
C THR A 27 29.14 -9.36 2.09
N GLU A 28 29.68 -8.56 1.18
CA GLU A 28 30.43 -7.36 1.53
C GLU A 28 29.52 -6.29 2.16
N ALA A 29 28.31 -6.10 1.65
CA ALA A 29 27.32 -5.19 2.22
C ALA A 29 26.98 -5.49 3.69
N ARG A 30 27.04 -6.76 4.12
CA ARG A 30 26.80 -7.16 5.52
C ARG A 30 27.80 -6.57 6.50
N ARG A 31 29.02 -6.24 6.08
CA ARG A 31 30.03 -5.56 6.93
C ARG A 31 29.59 -4.18 7.36
N TYR A 32 28.68 -3.56 6.61
CA TYR A 32 28.07 -2.27 6.90
C TYR A 32 26.67 -2.41 7.54
N GLY A 33 26.30 -3.61 8.01
CA GLY A 33 25.05 -3.88 8.72
C GLY A 33 23.85 -4.19 7.82
N ALA A 34 24.02 -4.28 6.50
CA ALA A 34 22.93 -4.69 5.61
C ALA A 34 22.59 -6.18 5.78
N THR A 35 21.30 -6.52 5.68
CA THR A 35 20.81 -7.91 5.69
C THR A 35 20.59 -8.47 4.28
N TRP A 36 21.32 -7.94 3.29
CA TRP A 36 21.07 -8.23 1.89
C TRP A 36 21.36 -9.69 1.52
N THR A 37 20.56 -10.18 0.58
CA THR A 37 20.73 -11.46 -0.11
C THR A 37 20.95 -11.21 -1.60
N PRO A 38 21.48 -12.18 -2.37
CA PRO A 38 21.50 -12.08 -3.83
C PRO A 38 20.10 -11.79 -4.41
N GLY A 39 19.07 -12.37 -3.80
CA GLY A 39 17.66 -12.14 -4.12
C GLY A 39 17.26 -10.67 -3.97
N PHE A 40 17.63 -10.03 -2.85
CA PHE A 40 17.39 -8.60 -2.62
C PHE A 40 17.98 -7.73 -3.73
N ILE A 41 19.24 -7.97 -4.11
CA ILE A 41 19.92 -7.21 -5.17
C ILE A 41 19.26 -7.46 -6.53
N SER A 42 18.95 -8.72 -6.86
CA SER A 42 18.20 -9.05 -8.08
C SER A 42 16.80 -8.45 -8.13
N GLY A 43 16.19 -8.23 -6.97
CA GLY A 43 14.87 -7.60 -6.81
C GLY A 43 14.84 -6.14 -7.27
N MET A 44 15.98 -5.44 -7.24
CA MET A 44 16.09 -4.05 -7.73
C MET A 44 15.74 -3.94 -9.22
N LYS A 45 16.09 -4.95 -10.04
CA LYS A 45 15.73 -5.01 -11.46
C LYS A 45 14.21 -4.97 -11.69
N ARG A 46 13.43 -5.50 -10.74
CA ARG A 46 11.96 -5.58 -10.82
C ARG A 46 11.28 -4.58 -9.90
N ASN A 47 12.03 -3.60 -9.39
CA ASN A 47 11.53 -2.60 -8.44
C ASN A 47 10.92 -3.21 -7.16
N ALA A 48 11.30 -4.45 -6.80
CA ALA A 48 10.80 -5.18 -5.63
C ALA A 48 11.60 -4.88 -4.36
N SER A 49 12.76 -4.24 -4.50
CA SER A 49 13.65 -3.80 -3.42
C SER A 49 13.95 -2.31 -3.61
N GLY A 50 13.72 -1.48 -2.59
CA GLY A 50 13.86 -0.02 -2.71
C GLY A 50 15.32 0.47 -2.66
N ALA A 51 15.69 1.35 -3.59
CA ALA A 51 16.93 2.12 -3.57
C ALA A 51 16.78 3.36 -2.69
N SER A 52 16.81 3.14 -1.38
CA SER A 52 16.98 4.23 -0.43
C SER A 52 18.39 4.80 -0.51
N LEU A 53 18.57 6.05 -0.08
CA LEU A 53 19.90 6.66 0.10
C LEU A 53 20.80 5.80 0.99
N PHE A 54 20.25 5.23 2.06
CA PHE A 54 20.95 4.29 2.92
C PHE A 54 21.51 3.09 2.14
N ASN A 55 20.69 2.49 1.26
CA ASN A 55 21.12 1.37 0.45
C ASN A 55 22.18 1.77 -0.57
N MET A 56 22.07 2.95 -1.18
CA MET A 56 23.10 3.45 -2.12
C MET A 56 24.45 3.67 -1.43
N LEU A 57 24.46 4.22 -0.22
CA LEU A 57 25.68 4.44 0.56
C LEU A 57 26.38 3.12 0.91
N ILE A 58 25.62 2.11 1.36
CA ILE A 58 26.18 0.78 1.64
C ILE A 58 26.70 0.12 0.37
N LEU A 59 25.94 0.23 -0.73
CA LEU A 59 26.33 -0.34 -2.01
C LEU A 59 27.67 0.22 -2.49
N ILE A 60 27.86 1.54 -2.41
CA ILE A 60 29.13 2.19 -2.76
C ILE A 60 30.27 1.58 -1.95
N LYS A 61 30.14 1.54 -0.61
CA LYS A 61 31.21 1.00 0.24
C LYS A 61 31.51 -0.47 -0.04
N ALA A 62 30.49 -1.27 -0.31
CA ALA A 62 30.67 -2.65 -0.72
C ALA A 62 31.40 -2.77 -2.08
N LEU A 63 31.01 -1.96 -3.07
CA LEU A 63 31.63 -1.97 -4.39
C LEU A 63 33.07 -1.43 -4.36
N GLU A 64 33.35 -0.34 -3.65
CA GLU A 64 34.71 0.19 -3.45
C GLU A 64 35.63 -0.89 -2.87
N SER A 65 35.15 -1.61 -1.84
CA SER A 65 35.96 -2.66 -1.22
C SER A 65 36.22 -3.85 -2.14
N LEU A 66 35.29 -4.18 -3.03
CA LEU A 66 35.42 -5.30 -3.97
C LEU A 66 36.18 -4.92 -5.24
N SER A 67 36.05 -3.69 -5.71
CA SER A 67 36.65 -3.21 -6.97
C SER A 67 38.03 -2.59 -6.78
N GLY A 68 38.34 -2.10 -5.56
CA GLY A 68 39.53 -1.31 -5.25
C GLY A 68 39.50 0.12 -5.81
N GLU A 69 38.37 0.55 -6.37
CA GLU A 69 38.18 1.88 -6.96
C GLU A 69 37.44 2.79 -5.97
N SER A 70 37.78 4.08 -5.96
CA SER A 70 37.00 5.06 -5.21
C SER A 70 35.72 5.38 -5.98
N LEU A 71 34.58 5.36 -5.30
CA LEU A 71 33.25 5.58 -5.87
C LEU A 71 32.47 6.61 -5.07
N VAL A 72 31.72 7.44 -5.78
CA VAL A 72 30.76 8.41 -5.24
C VAL A 72 29.32 8.06 -5.66
N LEU A 73 28.32 8.74 -5.09
CA LEU A 73 26.90 8.48 -5.38
C LEU A 73 26.55 8.69 -6.86
N SER A 74 27.14 9.70 -7.50
CA SER A 74 26.90 10.00 -8.91
C SER A 74 27.42 8.90 -9.85
N ASP A 75 28.40 8.09 -9.42
CA ASP A 75 28.94 6.98 -10.22
C ASP A 75 27.94 5.85 -10.42
N LEU A 76 26.93 5.71 -9.55
CA LEU A 76 25.87 4.71 -9.69
C LEU A 76 24.97 4.94 -10.92
N PHE A 77 25.04 6.13 -11.51
CA PHE A 77 24.14 6.55 -12.60
C PHE A 77 24.92 7.00 -13.83
N PRO A 78 25.72 6.12 -14.48
CA PRO A 78 26.46 6.50 -15.68
C PRO A 78 25.56 6.63 -16.92
N GLY A 79 26.06 7.34 -17.93
CA GLY A 79 25.41 7.48 -19.23
C GLY A 79 24.21 8.42 -19.24
N ASP A 80 23.37 8.28 -20.27
CA ASP A 80 22.27 9.21 -20.57
C ASP A 80 20.90 8.56 -20.40
N GLY A 81 19.85 9.37 -20.56
CA GLY A 81 18.45 8.98 -20.44
C GLY A 81 17.81 9.34 -19.10
N ASP A 82 16.50 9.10 -19.04
CA ASP A 82 15.67 9.62 -17.96
C ASP A 82 15.35 8.55 -16.90
N ILE A 83 15.45 8.98 -15.64
CA ILE A 83 15.02 8.24 -14.47
C ILE A 83 13.65 8.76 -14.07
N GLU A 84 12.68 7.85 -14.03
CA GLU A 84 11.33 8.15 -13.57
C GLU A 84 11.34 8.34 -12.06
N LEU A 85 10.74 9.45 -11.62
CA LEU A 85 10.45 9.73 -10.22
C LEU A 85 8.98 9.40 -9.95
N ASP A 86 8.55 9.53 -8.70
CA ASP A 86 7.14 9.35 -8.36
C ASP A 86 6.26 10.42 -9.05
N GLY A 87 5.07 10.01 -9.47
CA GLY A 87 4.13 10.86 -10.21
C GLY A 87 4.50 11.05 -11.69
N GLU A 88 4.33 12.28 -12.21
CA GLU A 88 4.59 12.64 -13.61
C GLU A 88 5.98 13.26 -13.84
N SER A 89 6.85 13.19 -12.84
CA SER A 89 8.19 13.79 -12.89
C SER A 89 9.25 12.77 -13.28
N SER A 90 10.29 13.26 -13.93
CA SER A 90 11.49 12.51 -14.28
C SER A 90 12.71 13.40 -14.11
N ILE A 91 13.88 12.79 -14.05
CA ILE A 91 15.16 13.50 -14.00
C ILE A 91 16.10 12.84 -15.01
N SER A 92 16.79 13.63 -15.81
CA SER A 92 17.84 13.06 -16.66
C SER A 92 18.98 12.55 -15.75
N ARG A 93 19.70 11.52 -16.19
CA ARG A 93 20.87 11.03 -15.44
C ARG A 93 21.94 12.12 -15.25
N GLU A 94 22.04 13.07 -16.16
CA GLU A 94 22.95 14.21 -16.02
C GLU A 94 22.54 15.11 -14.84
N GLU A 95 21.26 15.50 -14.79
CA GLU A 95 20.72 16.31 -13.69
C GLU A 95 20.77 15.58 -12.36
N LEU A 96 20.55 14.26 -12.35
CA LEU A 96 20.70 13.45 -11.13
C LEU A 96 22.13 13.45 -10.61
N ARG A 97 23.14 13.34 -11.50
CA ARG A 97 24.55 13.45 -11.08
C ARG A 97 24.85 14.83 -10.51
N LYS A 98 24.33 15.91 -11.11
CA LYS A 98 24.46 17.27 -10.54
C LYS A 98 23.88 17.33 -9.12
N ALA A 99 22.68 16.80 -8.92
CA ALA A 99 22.02 16.75 -7.61
C ALA A 99 22.87 16.01 -6.56
N LEU A 100 23.39 14.83 -6.91
CA LEU A 100 24.20 13.99 -6.02
C LEU A 100 25.58 14.59 -5.72
N ASP A 101 26.10 15.42 -6.63
CA ASP A 101 27.32 16.21 -6.43
C ASP A 101 27.07 17.50 -5.61
N GLY A 102 25.84 17.75 -5.17
CA GLY A 102 25.47 18.96 -4.43
C GLY A 102 25.35 20.22 -5.29
N LYS A 103 25.19 20.07 -6.61
CA LYS A 103 24.98 21.18 -7.55
C LYS A 103 23.49 21.41 -7.77
N GLN A 104 23.15 22.60 -8.29
CA GLN A 104 21.80 22.89 -8.76
C GLN A 104 21.44 21.96 -9.92
N PHE A 105 20.19 21.49 -9.94
CA PHE A 105 19.67 20.57 -10.94
C PHE A 105 18.22 20.90 -11.29
N GLU A 106 17.77 20.37 -12.42
CA GLU A 106 16.41 20.54 -12.94
C GLU A 106 15.67 19.19 -13.02
N LEU A 107 14.36 19.22 -12.84
CA LEU A 107 13.48 18.07 -13.03
C LEU A 107 12.70 18.23 -14.33
N LEU A 108 12.65 17.16 -15.12
CA LEU A 108 11.83 17.05 -16.31
C LEU A 108 10.43 16.61 -15.89
N ARG A 109 9.48 17.54 -15.87
CA ARG A 109 8.06 17.17 -15.80
C ARG A 109 7.65 16.59 -17.16
N LYS A 110 7.10 15.37 -17.22
CA LYS A 110 6.46 14.90 -18.46
C LYS A 110 5.38 15.94 -18.78
N SER A 111 5.48 16.60 -19.93
CA SER A 111 4.48 17.57 -20.38
C SER A 111 3.14 16.86 -20.62
N GLY A 112 2.35 16.69 -19.57
CA GLY A 112 0.95 17.13 -19.63
C GLY A 112 1.02 18.65 -19.55
N GLY A 113 0.79 19.33 -20.67
CA GLY A 113 1.08 20.75 -20.82
C GLY A 113 0.56 21.58 -19.64
N ASN A 114 1.42 22.43 -19.06
CA ASN A 114 1.13 23.54 -18.13
C ASN A 114 -0.20 23.49 -17.35
N LEU A 115 -0.54 22.37 -16.70
CA LEU A 115 -1.75 22.25 -15.88
C LEU A 115 -1.50 22.61 -14.42
N PHE A 116 -0.25 22.73 -13.95
CA PHE A 116 0.05 22.91 -12.53
C PHE A 116 0.24 24.36 -12.07
N GLU A 117 0.26 25.30 -13.01
CA GLU A 117 0.07 26.73 -12.73
C GLU A 117 -1.38 27.16 -13.03
N ASP A 118 -2.26 26.22 -13.42
CA ASP A 118 -3.69 26.51 -13.53
C ASP A 118 -4.26 26.64 -12.10
N PRO A 119 -4.80 27.82 -11.73
CA PRO A 119 -5.42 28.03 -10.42
C PRO A 119 -6.48 26.98 -10.09
N VAL A 120 -7.17 26.45 -11.12
CA VAL A 120 -8.20 25.43 -10.98
C VAL A 120 -7.60 24.08 -10.57
N ILE A 121 -6.43 23.72 -11.09
CA ILE A 121 -5.75 22.45 -10.77
C ILE A 121 -5.04 22.53 -9.42
N GLN A 122 -4.50 23.70 -9.04
CA GLN A 122 -4.01 23.91 -7.67
C GLN A 122 -5.15 23.82 -6.66
N GLN A 123 -6.30 24.41 -6.99
CA GLN A 123 -7.51 24.31 -6.18
C GLN A 123 -8.02 22.87 -6.12
N LEU A 124 -7.98 22.10 -7.21
CA LEU A 124 -8.32 20.67 -7.23
C LEU A 124 -7.33 19.84 -6.40
N ASN A 125 -6.02 20.05 -6.52
CA ASN A 125 -5.01 19.34 -5.74
C ASN A 125 -5.07 19.69 -4.24
N GLN A 126 -5.29 20.95 -3.89
CA GLN A 126 -5.58 21.35 -2.51
C GLN A 126 -6.89 20.73 -2.02
N SER A 127 -7.94 20.70 -2.83
CA SER A 127 -9.20 20.05 -2.47
C SER A 127 -9.04 18.54 -2.30
N LEU A 128 -8.23 17.88 -3.14
CA LEU A 128 -7.90 16.47 -3.02
C LEU A 128 -7.08 16.18 -1.76
N LEU A 129 -6.04 16.97 -1.48
CA LEU A 129 -5.25 16.84 -0.24
C LEU A 129 -6.07 17.15 1.02
N GLN A 130 -7.01 18.08 0.94
CA GLN A 130 -7.99 18.36 2.00
C GLN A 130 -9.02 17.24 2.14
N SER A 131 -9.31 16.51 1.06
CA SER A 131 -10.21 15.35 1.08
C SER A 131 -9.54 14.04 1.53
N VAL A 132 -8.20 13.94 1.61
CA VAL A 132 -7.53 12.71 2.10
C VAL A 132 -7.95 12.38 3.54
N PRO A 133 -7.94 13.34 4.49
CA PRO A 133 -8.55 13.14 5.80
C PRO A 133 -10.01 12.69 5.73
N ASP A 134 -10.80 13.24 4.80
CA ASP A 134 -12.21 12.87 4.62
C ASP A 134 -12.36 11.45 4.05
N ILE A 135 -11.51 11.04 3.10
CA ILE A 135 -11.48 9.69 2.53
C ILE A 135 -11.10 8.69 3.63
N MET A 136 -10.05 8.95 4.39
CA MET A 136 -9.62 8.06 5.48
C MET A 136 -10.64 8.02 6.63
N ALA A 137 -11.33 9.12 6.91
CA ALA A 137 -12.46 9.16 7.84
C ALA A 137 -13.65 8.33 7.30
N ASN A 138 -13.94 8.44 6.00
CA ASN A 138 -14.99 7.65 5.35
C ASN A 138 -14.67 6.15 5.33
N VAL A 139 -13.43 5.78 5.03
CA VAL A 139 -12.93 4.40 5.14
C VAL A 139 -13.06 3.91 6.58
N SER A 140 -12.64 4.73 7.55
CA SER A 140 -12.77 4.39 8.96
C SER A 140 -14.22 4.13 9.37
N ASN A 141 -15.12 5.02 8.98
CA ASN A 141 -16.55 4.90 9.24
C ASN A 141 -17.14 3.66 8.54
N TYR A 142 -16.81 3.44 7.27
CA TYR A 142 -17.26 2.28 6.51
C TYR A 142 -16.89 0.97 7.20
N LEU A 143 -15.62 0.81 7.62
CA LEU A 143 -15.14 -0.40 8.29
C LEU A 143 -15.86 -0.64 9.62
N VAL A 144 -16.00 0.40 10.44
CA VAL A 144 -16.69 0.32 11.73
C VAL A 144 -18.17 0.00 11.55
N VAL A 145 -18.86 0.70 10.65
CA VAL A 145 -20.29 0.47 10.35
C VAL A 145 -20.50 -0.94 9.78
N THR A 146 -19.61 -1.41 8.93
CA THR A 146 -19.66 -2.77 8.37
C THR A 146 -19.52 -3.83 9.45
N ALA A 147 -18.60 -3.65 10.40
CA ALA A 147 -18.45 -4.58 11.53
C ALA A 147 -19.65 -4.52 12.50
N ILE A 148 -20.15 -3.32 12.82
CA ILE A 148 -21.31 -3.15 13.71
C ILE A 148 -22.59 -3.71 13.07
N ASN A 149 -22.77 -3.59 11.76
CA ASN A 149 -23.93 -4.14 11.07
C ASN A 149 -23.71 -5.56 10.55
N GLY A 150 -22.55 -6.16 10.87
CA GLY A 150 -22.21 -7.53 10.49
C GLY A 150 -22.99 -8.58 11.28
N PRO A 151 -22.69 -9.88 11.07
CA PRO A 151 -23.30 -10.98 11.80
C PRO A 151 -23.23 -10.79 13.32
N ARG A 152 -24.17 -11.39 14.06
CA ARG A 152 -24.31 -11.18 15.51
C ARG A 152 -23.01 -11.39 16.30
N GLU A 153 -22.19 -12.35 15.91
CA GLU A 153 -20.89 -12.59 16.54
C GLU A 153 -19.91 -11.43 16.35
N ILE A 154 -19.79 -10.93 15.11
CA ILE A 154 -18.93 -9.80 14.75
C ILE A 154 -19.42 -8.52 15.43
N HIS A 155 -20.73 -8.26 15.36
CA HIS A 155 -21.36 -7.14 16.05
C HIS A 155 -21.05 -7.18 17.56
N ASN A 156 -21.31 -8.30 18.22
CA ASN A 156 -21.10 -8.43 19.66
C ASN A 156 -19.64 -8.23 20.06
N LYS A 157 -18.70 -8.81 19.31
CA LYS A 157 -17.27 -8.61 19.54
C LYS A 157 -16.88 -7.14 19.38
N MET A 158 -17.32 -6.50 18.30
CA MET A 158 -16.99 -5.09 18.03
C MET A 158 -17.61 -4.13 19.06
N ALA A 159 -18.87 -4.35 19.46
CA ALA A 159 -19.59 -3.47 20.38
C ALA A 159 -18.98 -3.44 21.80
N HIS A 160 -18.29 -4.50 22.21
CA HIS A 160 -17.66 -4.60 23.54
C HIS A 160 -16.14 -4.41 23.50
N HIS A 161 -15.56 -4.18 22.33
CA HIS A 161 -14.11 -4.01 22.20
C HIS A 161 -13.70 -2.56 22.34
N SER A 162 -12.63 -2.34 23.10
CA SER A 162 -11.95 -1.04 23.18
C SER A 162 -10.58 -1.17 22.52
N PRO A 163 -10.21 -0.29 21.57
CA PRO A 163 -8.96 -0.42 20.83
C PRO A 163 -7.72 -0.47 21.74
N THR A 164 -6.88 -1.48 21.53
CA THR A 164 -5.66 -1.69 22.33
C THR A 164 -4.55 -0.73 21.92
N LEU A 165 -3.48 -0.65 22.72
CA LEU A 165 -2.33 0.19 22.40
C LEU A 165 -1.65 -0.23 21.08
N SER A 166 -1.66 -1.51 20.75
CA SER A 166 -1.16 -2.01 19.46
C SER A 166 -2.00 -1.50 18.30
N GLU A 167 -3.32 -1.51 18.45
CA GLU A 167 -4.27 -1.03 17.43
C GLU A 167 -4.20 0.49 17.27
N GLN A 168 -4.03 1.24 18.36
CA GLN A 168 -3.80 2.69 18.31
C GLN A 168 -2.51 3.05 17.55
N ARG A 169 -1.44 2.27 17.76
CA ARG A 169 -0.17 2.47 17.02
C ARG A 169 -0.29 2.06 15.57
N ALA A 170 -1.01 0.98 15.27
CA ALA A 170 -1.29 0.55 13.91
C ALA A 170 -2.11 1.61 13.16
N ALA A 171 -3.14 2.17 13.80
CA ALA A 171 -3.97 3.25 13.28
C ALA A 171 -3.13 4.47 12.90
N ALA A 172 -2.23 4.91 13.78
CA ALA A 172 -1.33 6.03 13.48
C ALA A 172 -0.38 5.75 12.30
N LYS A 173 0.01 4.49 12.06
CA LYS A 173 0.87 4.10 10.95
C LYS A 173 0.12 4.07 9.61
N VAL A 174 -1.13 3.62 9.61
CA VAL A 174 -1.95 3.40 8.42
C VAL A 174 -2.81 4.63 8.06
N GLY A 175 -3.07 5.52 9.02
CA GLY A 175 -3.83 6.74 8.79
C GLY A 175 -5.35 6.61 8.94
N ILE A 176 -5.83 5.59 9.66
CA ILE A 176 -7.26 5.39 9.98
C ILE A 176 -7.50 5.39 11.50
N THR A 177 -8.75 5.35 11.96
CA THR A 177 -9.04 5.35 13.41
C THR A 177 -8.69 4.01 14.09
N PRO A 178 -8.39 4.01 15.42
CA PRO A 178 -8.15 2.78 16.17
C PRO A 178 -9.31 1.78 16.08
N SER A 179 -10.56 2.24 16.14
CA SER A 179 -11.74 1.39 15.98
C SER A 179 -11.85 0.79 14.59
N ALA A 180 -11.41 1.51 13.54
CA ALA A 180 -11.37 0.98 12.19
C ALA A 180 -10.30 -0.13 12.03
N ILE A 181 -9.15 -0.03 12.72
CA ILE A 181 -8.17 -1.13 12.79
C ILE A 181 -8.79 -2.36 13.44
N SER A 182 -9.47 -2.21 14.58
CA SER A 182 -10.16 -3.33 15.23
C SER A 182 -11.20 -3.96 14.32
N ALA A 183 -12.01 -3.13 13.64
CA ALA A 183 -13.04 -3.58 12.71
C ALA A 183 -12.45 -4.36 11.53
N ILE A 184 -11.42 -3.84 10.85
CA ILE A 184 -10.85 -4.54 9.68
C ILE A 184 -10.11 -5.82 10.08
N CYS A 185 -9.46 -5.87 11.25
CA CYS A 185 -8.89 -7.10 11.79
C CYS A 185 -9.99 -8.15 12.00
N LEU A 186 -11.08 -7.74 12.65
CA LEU A 186 -12.20 -8.62 12.96
C LEU A 186 -12.91 -9.12 11.69
N LEU A 187 -13.17 -8.23 10.74
CA LEU A 187 -13.79 -8.56 9.44
C LEU A 187 -12.90 -9.48 8.58
N THR A 188 -11.58 -9.32 8.68
CA THR A 188 -10.64 -10.09 7.86
C THR A 188 -10.30 -11.45 8.47
N TYR A 189 -10.08 -11.49 9.79
CA TYR A 189 -9.51 -12.65 10.49
C TYR A 189 -10.45 -13.28 11.52
N GLY A 190 -11.58 -12.65 11.83
CA GLY A 190 -12.47 -13.05 12.93
C GLY A 190 -11.91 -12.76 14.33
N ARG A 191 -10.79 -12.03 14.41
CA ARG A 191 -9.98 -11.76 15.62
C ARG A 191 -9.42 -10.34 15.59
N PHE A 192 -9.19 -9.77 16.78
CA PHE A 192 -8.50 -8.48 16.91
C PHE A 192 -6.98 -8.62 16.72
N LEU A 193 -6.29 -7.48 16.56
CA LEU A 193 -4.88 -7.45 16.16
C LEU A 193 -3.98 -8.28 17.09
N ASP A 194 -4.10 -8.08 18.41
CA ASP A 194 -3.26 -8.79 19.38
C ASP A 194 -3.52 -10.30 19.39
N GLU A 195 -4.76 -10.72 19.17
CA GLU A 195 -5.15 -12.13 19.10
C GLU A 195 -4.63 -12.82 17.84
N GLU A 196 -4.80 -12.18 16.67
CA GLU A 196 -4.33 -12.76 15.41
C GLU A 196 -2.81 -12.82 15.38
N THR A 197 -2.13 -11.80 15.91
CA THR A 197 -0.66 -11.80 15.99
C THR A 197 -0.15 -12.83 16.99
N ALA A 198 -0.78 -12.99 18.15
CA ALA A 198 -0.45 -14.05 19.11
C ALA A 198 -0.63 -15.44 18.49
N ARG A 199 -1.72 -15.66 17.74
CA ARG A 199 -1.99 -16.92 17.04
C ARG A 199 -0.92 -17.23 15.99
N ARG A 200 -0.55 -16.26 15.14
CA ARG A 200 0.49 -16.43 14.11
C ARG A 200 1.87 -16.68 14.73
N ALA A 201 2.17 -15.99 15.83
CA ALA A 201 3.44 -16.14 16.52
C ALA A 201 3.55 -17.50 17.23
N GLY A 202 2.45 -17.97 17.84
CA GLY A 202 2.36 -19.18 18.66
C GLY A 202 2.45 -18.88 20.17
N GLU A 203 1.86 -19.75 21.01
CA GLU A 203 1.70 -19.52 22.47
C GLU A 203 3.00 -19.14 23.20
N ASN A 204 4.13 -19.72 22.80
CA ASN A 204 5.45 -19.50 23.42
C ASN A 204 6.39 -18.60 22.60
N ALA A 205 5.86 -17.79 21.68
CA ALA A 205 6.67 -16.93 20.85
C ALA A 205 7.39 -15.83 21.65
N SER A 206 8.66 -15.59 21.32
CA SER A 206 9.43 -14.48 21.89
C SER A 206 8.82 -13.12 21.50
N PRO A 207 9.09 -12.06 22.29
CA PRO A 207 8.62 -10.71 21.97
C PRO A 207 9.02 -10.23 20.56
N GLN A 208 10.21 -10.60 20.08
CA GLN A 208 10.68 -10.23 18.75
C GLN A 208 9.87 -10.91 17.65
N LYS A 209 9.53 -12.20 17.84
CA LYS A 209 8.70 -12.95 16.89
C LYS A 209 7.29 -12.38 16.84
N ARG A 210 6.68 -12.11 18.00
CA ARG A 210 5.36 -11.45 18.09
C ARG A 210 5.36 -10.10 17.39
N GLY A 211 6.36 -9.26 17.64
CA GLY A 211 6.49 -7.96 16.97
C GLY A 211 6.69 -8.06 15.45
N ARG A 212 7.31 -9.13 14.94
CA ARG A 212 7.38 -9.40 13.50
C ARG A 212 6.01 -9.73 12.93
N GLU A 213 5.26 -10.63 13.56
CA GLU A 213 3.91 -10.98 13.12
C GLU A 213 2.96 -9.77 13.16
N THR A 214 3.07 -8.90 14.17
CA THR A 214 2.31 -7.64 14.21
C THR A 214 2.57 -6.75 13.01
N ARG A 215 3.83 -6.62 12.58
CA ARG A 215 4.16 -5.82 11.38
C ARG A 215 3.56 -6.41 10.12
N LEU A 216 3.63 -7.74 9.96
CA LEU A 216 3.05 -8.44 8.80
C LEU A 216 1.53 -8.28 8.74
N VAL A 217 0.83 -8.43 9.86
CA VAL A 217 -0.63 -8.22 9.92
C VAL A 217 -0.99 -6.78 9.57
N ILE A 218 -0.22 -5.79 10.04
CA ILE A 218 -0.45 -4.38 9.70
C ILE A 218 -0.21 -4.12 8.21
N GLU A 219 0.84 -4.69 7.61
CA GLU A 219 1.10 -4.57 6.17
C GLU A 219 -0.01 -5.20 5.31
N GLU A 220 -0.55 -6.35 5.73
CA GLU A 220 -1.71 -6.97 5.06
C GLU A 220 -2.97 -6.10 5.16
N ILE A 221 -3.17 -5.40 6.28
CA ILE A 221 -4.29 -4.48 6.48
C ILE A 221 -4.14 -3.22 5.62
N ASP A 222 -2.93 -2.66 5.57
CA ASP A 222 -2.58 -1.49 4.76
C ASP A 222 -2.91 -1.75 3.28
N GLN A 223 -2.47 -2.88 2.75
CA GLN A 223 -2.78 -3.32 1.38
C GLN A 223 -4.28 -3.48 1.12
N LYS A 224 -5.06 -3.95 2.11
CA LYS A 224 -6.51 -4.07 1.98
C LYS A 224 -7.21 -2.71 1.96
N ILE A 225 -6.70 -1.74 2.71
CA ILE A 225 -7.21 -0.37 2.71
C ILE A 225 -6.89 0.31 1.38
N ASP A 226 -5.68 0.14 0.87
CA ASP A 226 -5.32 0.63 -0.47
C ASP A 226 -6.25 0.05 -1.54
N TYR A 227 -6.52 -1.25 -1.48
CA TYR A 227 -7.48 -1.88 -2.41
C TYR A 227 -8.90 -1.31 -2.25
N LEU A 228 -9.37 -1.10 -1.00
CA LEU A 228 -10.69 -0.53 -0.73
C LEU A 228 -10.86 0.87 -1.34
N ILE A 229 -9.79 1.67 -1.28
CA ILE A 229 -9.77 3.05 -1.80
C ILE A 229 -9.72 3.06 -3.34
N ASN A 230 -8.93 2.18 -3.96
CA ASN A 230 -8.62 2.25 -5.39
C ASN A 230 -9.52 1.37 -6.26
N ASP A 231 -9.90 0.18 -5.78
CA ASP A 231 -10.50 -0.87 -6.59
C ASP A 231 -11.93 -1.26 -6.17
N GLY A 232 -12.42 -0.70 -5.06
CA GLY A 232 -13.79 -0.88 -4.57
C GLY A 232 -13.92 -1.91 -3.43
N PRO A 233 -15.15 -2.41 -3.16
CA PRO A 233 -15.44 -3.12 -1.91
C PRO A 233 -14.62 -4.40 -1.75
N VAL A 234 -13.97 -4.53 -0.59
CA VAL A 234 -13.19 -5.73 -0.21
C VAL A 234 -14.13 -6.85 0.19
N ASN A 235 -13.89 -8.06 -0.31
CA ASN A 235 -14.54 -9.26 0.23
C ASN A 235 -13.97 -9.55 1.64
N PHE A 236 -14.83 -9.47 2.65
CA PHE A 236 -14.50 -9.84 4.02
C PHE A 236 -14.91 -11.29 4.29
N PRO A 237 -13.95 -12.20 4.56
CA PRO A 237 -14.25 -13.60 4.84
C PRO A 237 -15.27 -13.81 5.97
N ALA A 238 -15.22 -12.98 7.01
CA ALA A 238 -16.14 -13.05 8.14
C ALA A 238 -17.60 -12.68 7.78
N LEU A 239 -17.84 -12.11 6.59
CA LEU A 239 -19.17 -11.81 6.07
C LEU A 239 -19.71 -12.89 5.13
N ASN A 240 -18.89 -13.88 4.71
CA ASN A 240 -19.33 -14.90 3.74
C ASN A 240 -20.28 -15.96 4.34
N ASP A 241 -20.40 -16.04 5.68
CA ASP A 241 -21.45 -16.82 6.36
C ASP A 241 -22.87 -16.24 6.15
N LEU A 242 -23.00 -15.02 5.58
CA LEU A 242 -24.31 -14.44 5.25
C LEU A 242 -25.09 -15.23 4.21
N SER A 243 -24.45 -15.95 3.28
CA SER A 243 -25.21 -16.63 2.21
C SER A 243 -26.10 -17.75 2.76
N ALA A 244 -25.64 -18.46 3.79
CA ALA A 244 -26.39 -19.52 4.44
C ALA A 244 -27.43 -18.94 5.43
N GLU A 245 -27.04 -17.97 6.24
CA GLU A 245 -27.93 -17.40 7.27
C GLU A 245 -29.04 -16.52 6.66
N LEU A 246 -28.77 -15.81 5.56
CA LEU A 246 -29.78 -15.08 4.79
C LEU A 246 -30.71 -16.04 4.04
N ALA A 247 -30.19 -17.14 3.48
CA ALA A 247 -31.02 -18.17 2.85
C ALA A 247 -31.97 -18.83 3.86
N ASP A 248 -31.47 -19.15 5.06
CA ASP A 248 -32.27 -19.71 6.14
C ASP A 248 -33.31 -18.71 6.67
N ARG A 249 -32.97 -17.42 6.77
CA ARG A 249 -33.92 -16.36 7.16
C ARG A 249 -35.00 -16.10 6.11
N ILE A 250 -34.65 -16.10 4.82
CA ILE A 250 -35.60 -15.97 3.72
C ILE A 250 -36.53 -17.20 3.67
N ALA A 251 -36.00 -18.40 3.94
CA ALA A 251 -36.80 -19.62 4.02
C ALA A 251 -37.74 -19.64 5.25
N ALA A 252 -37.34 -19.01 6.36
CA ALA A 252 -38.13 -18.94 7.59
C ALA A 252 -39.24 -17.87 7.55
N HIS A 253 -39.04 -16.76 6.83
CA HIS A 253 -39.97 -15.62 6.76
C HIS A 253 -40.14 -15.07 5.33
N PRO A 254 -40.62 -15.89 4.38
CA PRO A 254 -40.72 -15.49 2.97
C PRO A 254 -41.64 -14.28 2.71
N GLU A 255 -42.63 -14.06 3.58
CA GLU A 255 -43.59 -12.95 3.54
C GLU A 255 -42.95 -11.56 3.75
N GLU A 256 -41.86 -11.47 4.51
CA GLU A 256 -41.18 -10.20 4.79
C GLU A 256 -40.37 -9.67 3.59
N TYR A 257 -40.05 -10.55 2.64
CA TYR A 257 -39.17 -10.27 1.50
C TYR A 257 -39.89 -10.30 0.14
N ALA A 258 -41.21 -10.50 0.14
CA ALA A 258 -42.02 -10.58 -1.08
C ALA A 258 -42.24 -9.24 -1.82
N ILE A 259 -41.67 -8.11 -1.37
CA ILE A 259 -42.04 -6.76 -1.85
C ILE A 259 -41.24 -6.29 -3.08
N ALA A 260 -40.25 -7.05 -3.58
CA ALA A 260 -39.39 -6.59 -4.68
C ALA A 260 -39.71 -7.18 -6.08
N ALA A 261 -40.82 -7.89 -6.27
CA ALA A 261 -41.12 -8.55 -7.55
C ALA A 261 -42.23 -7.91 -8.41
N ASN A 262 -42.82 -6.77 -8.01
CA ASN A 262 -43.97 -6.24 -8.75
C ASN A 262 -44.13 -4.70 -8.77
N ARG A 263 -43.02 -3.96 -8.93
CA ARG A 263 -43.09 -2.57 -9.40
C ARG A 263 -42.35 -2.45 -10.71
N ASP A 264 -43.08 -2.71 -11.79
CA ASP A 264 -42.67 -2.34 -13.15
C ASP A 264 -42.81 -0.81 -13.29
N PRO A 265 -41.70 -0.05 -13.39
CA PRO A 265 -41.75 1.41 -13.46
C PRO A 265 -42.38 1.92 -14.76
N ASN A 266 -42.56 1.07 -15.78
CA ASN A 266 -43.06 1.47 -17.08
C ASN A 266 -44.60 1.47 -17.20
N LYS A 267 -45.34 1.07 -16.16
CA LYS A 267 -46.83 1.08 -16.20
C LYS A 267 -47.47 2.39 -15.74
N GLU A 268 -46.73 3.29 -15.09
CA GLU A 268 -47.28 4.58 -14.63
C GLU A 268 -47.15 5.70 -15.68
N ILE A 269 -46.23 5.57 -16.64
CA ILE A 269 -45.99 6.60 -17.67
C ILE A 269 -47.03 6.54 -18.80
N GLU A 270 -47.71 5.42 -19.01
CA GLU A 270 -48.78 5.29 -20.03
C GLU A 270 -50.13 5.89 -19.59
N ARG A 271 -50.28 6.34 -18.33
CA ARG A 271 -51.57 6.87 -17.83
C ARG A 271 -51.70 8.40 -17.83
N GLU A 272 -50.62 9.15 -17.99
CA GLU A 272 -50.66 10.62 -17.91
C GLU A 272 -50.43 11.35 -19.25
N GLY A 273 -50.23 10.62 -20.35
CA GLY A 273 -49.89 11.18 -21.66
C GLY A 273 -51.02 11.32 -22.68
N GLY A 274 -52.29 11.41 -22.26
CA GLY A 274 -53.40 11.34 -23.20
C GLY A 274 -54.67 12.08 -22.77
N ASP A 275 -54.60 13.41 -22.67
CA ASP A 275 -55.79 14.23 -22.96
C ASP A 275 -55.39 15.55 -23.62
N GLY A 276 -55.24 15.48 -24.93
CA GLY A 276 -55.25 16.62 -25.81
C GLY A 276 -56.39 16.43 -26.80
N ARG A 277 -57.51 17.10 -26.57
CA ARG A 277 -58.48 17.57 -27.57
C ARG A 277 -59.46 18.56 -26.98
#